data_AF-A0A645GUG8-F1
#
_entry.id   AF-A0A645GUG8-F1
#
_cell.length_a   1.000
_cell.length_b   1.000
_cell.length_c   1.000
_cell.angle_alpha   90.00
_cell.angle_beta   90.00
_cell.angle_gamma   90.00
#
_symmetry.space_group_name_H-M   'P 1'
#
loop_
_entity.id
_entity.type
_entity.pdbx_description
1 polymer ?
#
loop_
_entity_poly.entity_id
_entity_poly.type
_entity_poly.pdbx_seq_one_letter_code
_entity_poly.pdbx_strand_id
1 'polypeptide(L)'
;MPLLFNPVFADYVQRYGQGGLKAQQLGACEMLARLYWYTIEFGLIREHGALRAYGAGILSSAGELAYAVHSPEPQRLPLQIERTMRTRYKIDSYQQTYFVTESFEQLFALTAPDFTPLYACLRKLPEFAADAR
;
A
#
# COMPACT_ATOMS: atom_id res chain seq x y z
N MET A 1 -8.02 15.49 3.31
CA MET A 1 -6.86 14.73 2.80
C MET A 1 -5.80 15.70 2.26
N PRO A 2 -4.83 16.12 3.08
CA PRO A 2 -3.78 17.07 2.67
C PRO A 2 -2.90 16.57 1.50
N LEU A 3 -2.74 15.26 1.33
CA LEU A 3 -1.90 14.66 0.29
C LEU A 3 -2.45 14.81 -1.13
N LEU A 4 -3.75 15.10 -1.30
CA LEU A 4 -4.34 15.36 -2.61
C LEU A 4 -3.90 16.70 -3.23
N PHE A 5 -3.27 17.59 -2.44
CA PHE A 5 -2.63 18.78 -2.97
C PHE A 5 -1.31 18.49 -3.69
N ASN A 6 -0.75 17.28 -3.52
CA ASN A 6 0.38 16.82 -4.33
C ASN A 6 -0.17 16.25 -5.66
N PRO A 7 0.18 16.84 -6.82
CA PRO A 7 -0.37 16.42 -8.10
C PRO A 7 -0.02 14.98 -8.47
N VAL A 8 1.18 14.50 -8.12
CA VAL A 8 1.60 13.10 -8.36
C VAL A 8 0.71 12.13 -7.58
N PHE A 9 0.40 12.48 -6.34
CA PHE A 9 -0.46 11.65 -5.50
C PHE A 9 -1.93 11.70 -5.94
N ALA A 10 -2.42 12.86 -6.35
CA ALA A 10 -3.77 13.00 -6.91
C ALA A 10 -3.94 12.16 -8.19
N ASP A 11 -2.98 12.23 -9.12
CA ASP A 11 -2.96 11.43 -10.34
C ASP A 11 -2.94 9.92 -10.03
N TYR A 12 -2.18 9.53 -9.01
CA TYR A 12 -2.16 8.15 -8.52
C TYR A 12 -3.56 7.69 -8.06
N VAL A 13 -4.22 8.46 -7.20
CA VAL A 13 -5.55 8.10 -6.67
C VAL A 13 -6.59 8.03 -7.79
N GLN A 14 -6.52 8.93 -8.77
CA GLN A 14 -7.41 8.90 -9.94
C GLN A 14 -7.22 7.64 -10.78
N ARG A 15 -5.97 7.29 -11.10
CA ARG A 15 -5.66 6.08 -11.87
C ARG A 15 -6.03 4.80 -11.13
N TYR A 16 -5.81 4.77 -9.82
CA TYR A 16 -6.27 3.69 -8.96
C TYR A 16 -7.80 3.49 -9.08
N GLY A 17 -8.57 4.58 -9.01
CA GLY A 17 -10.03 4.53 -9.18
C GLY A 17 -10.47 4.00 -10.55
N GLN A 18 -9.80 4.44 -11.63
CA GLN A 18 -10.04 3.93 -12.99
C GLN A 18 -9.70 2.43 -13.11
N GLY A 19 -8.60 2.01 -12.49
CA GLY A 19 -8.20 0.60 -12.40
C GLY A 19 -9.19 -0.27 -11.63
N GLY A 20 -9.90 0.31 -10.65
CA GLY A 20 -10.93 -0.37 -9.86
C GLY A 20 -12.06 -0.97 -10.69
N LEU A 21 -12.56 -0.25 -11.70
CA LEU A 21 -13.60 -0.74 -12.61
C LEU A 21 -13.13 -1.99 -13.37
N LYS A 22 -11.89 -1.97 -13.85
CA LYS A 22 -11.27 -3.09 -14.56
C LYS A 22 -11.05 -4.28 -13.63
N ALA A 23 -10.55 -4.04 -12.42
CA ALA A 23 -10.36 -5.08 -11.43
C ALA A 23 -11.68 -5.73 -11.01
N GLN A 24 -12.77 -4.97 -10.92
CA GLN A 24 -14.10 -5.53 -10.65
C GLN A 24 -14.54 -6.51 -11.73
N GLN A 25 -14.39 -6.14 -13.00
CA GLN A 25 -14.70 -7.03 -14.13
C GLN A 25 -13.84 -8.30 -14.13
N LEU A 26 -12.61 -8.21 -13.64
CA LEU A 26 -11.65 -9.32 -13.58
C LEU A 26 -11.68 -10.12 -12.28
N GLY A 27 -12.52 -9.75 -11.30
CA GLY A 27 -12.57 -10.38 -9.97
C GLY A 27 -11.31 -10.14 -9.12
N ALA A 28 -10.63 -9.02 -9.31
CA ALA A 28 -9.37 -8.66 -8.66
C ALA A 28 -9.50 -7.50 -7.63
N CYS A 29 -10.73 -7.15 -7.22
CA CYS A 29 -10.98 -6.06 -6.27
C CYS A 29 -10.20 -6.22 -4.97
N GLU A 30 -10.11 -7.42 -4.41
CA GLU A 30 -9.38 -7.66 -3.16
C GLU A 30 -7.87 -7.37 -3.30
N MET A 31 -7.28 -7.71 -4.46
CA MET A 31 -5.87 -7.44 -4.72
C MET A 31 -5.59 -5.93 -4.75
N LEU A 32 -6.45 -5.17 -5.42
CA LEU A 32 -6.36 -3.71 -5.42
C LEU A 32 -6.62 -3.12 -4.03
N ALA A 33 -7.61 -3.63 -3.30
CA ALA A 33 -7.93 -3.15 -1.95
C ALA A 33 -6.73 -3.31 -1.00
N ARG A 34 -6.00 -4.43 -1.09
CA ARG A 34 -4.75 -4.65 -0.33
C ARG A 34 -3.67 -3.65 -0.72
N LEU A 35 -3.49 -3.39 -2.02
CA LEU A 35 -2.54 -2.37 -2.49
C LEU A 35 -2.90 -0.98 -1.95
N TYR A 36 -4.17 -0.60 -1.98
CA TYR A 36 -4.65 0.67 -1.43
C TYR A 36 -4.43 0.75 0.08
N TRP A 37 -4.77 -0.32 0.82
CA TRP A 37 -4.57 -0.39 2.25
C TRP A 37 -3.10 -0.14 2.64
N TYR A 38 -2.18 -0.83 1.98
CA TYR A 38 -0.75 -0.75 2.30
C TYR A 38 -0.01 0.44 1.69
N THR A 39 -0.69 1.28 0.90
CA THR A 39 -0.12 2.51 0.35
C THR A 39 -0.84 3.73 0.90
N ILE A 40 -2.11 3.91 0.55
CA ILE A 40 -2.87 5.11 0.88
C ILE A 40 -3.29 5.17 2.33
N GLU A 41 -3.63 4.04 2.95
CA GLU A 41 -4.06 4.04 4.36
C GLU A 41 -2.89 3.86 5.32
N PHE A 42 -1.99 2.92 5.04
CA PHE A 42 -0.90 2.51 5.93
C PHE A 42 0.49 2.49 5.28
N GLY A 43 0.72 3.33 4.26
CA GLY A 43 2.02 3.44 3.60
C GLY A 43 3.05 4.24 4.41
N LEU A 44 4.30 3.78 4.35
CA LEU A 44 5.46 4.49 4.85
C LEU A 44 6.37 4.93 3.70
N ILE A 45 7.09 6.01 3.90
CA ILE A 45 8.06 6.56 2.95
C ILE A 45 9.41 6.74 3.63
N ARG A 46 10.50 6.45 2.91
CA ARG A 46 11.86 6.72 3.36
C ARG A 46 12.39 7.95 2.63
N GLU A 47 12.54 9.05 3.35
CA GLU A 47 13.08 10.30 2.81
C GLU A 47 14.40 10.62 3.51
N HIS A 48 15.47 10.80 2.73
CA HIS A 48 16.81 11.14 3.24
C HIS A 48 17.30 10.17 4.34
N GLY A 49 16.98 8.87 4.20
CA GLY A 49 17.30 7.83 5.18
C GLY A 49 16.36 7.75 6.39
N ALA A 50 15.53 8.76 6.62
CA ALA A 50 14.55 8.78 7.69
C ALA A 50 13.22 8.13 7.25
N LEU A 51 12.68 7.27 8.11
CA LEU A 51 11.37 6.67 7.89
C LEU A 51 10.27 7.63 8.34
N ARG A 52 9.26 7.84 7.49
CA ARG A 52 8.12 8.71 7.71
C ARG A 52 6.83 8.01 7.31
N ALA A 53 5.71 8.44 7.86
CA ALA A 53 4.39 7.98 7.45
C ALA A 53 3.77 8.95 6.45
N TYR A 54 3.11 8.42 5.43
CA TYR A 54 2.22 9.18 4.56
C TYR A 54 0.81 8.59 4.51
N GLY A 55 0.61 7.35 4.95
CA GLY A 55 -0.71 6.70 5.01
C GLY A 55 -1.71 7.51 5.84
N ALA A 56 -2.90 7.72 5.29
CA ALA A 56 -3.96 8.51 5.91
C ALA A 56 -4.42 7.94 7.27
N GLY A 57 -4.58 6.61 7.35
CA GLY A 57 -4.90 5.90 8.58
C GLY A 57 -3.86 6.15 9.67
N ILE A 58 -2.57 6.07 9.33
CA ILE A 58 -1.47 6.35 10.27
C ILE A 58 -1.49 7.81 10.72
N LEU A 59 -1.63 8.76 9.79
CA LEU A 59 -1.60 10.20 10.10
C LEU A 59 -2.81 10.66 10.94
N SER A 60 -3.93 9.92 10.90
CA SER A 60 -5.11 10.18 11.73
C SER A 60 -5.03 9.57 13.14
N SER A 61 -4.06 8.69 13.41
CA SER A 61 -3.92 7.96 14.67
C SER A 61 -2.53 8.17 15.28
N ALA A 62 -2.46 8.98 16.34
CA ALA A 62 -1.18 9.26 17.02
C ALA A 62 -0.49 8.00 17.57
N GLY A 63 -1.28 7.01 18.03
CA GLY A 63 -0.77 5.72 18.51
C GLY A 63 -0.18 4.88 17.37
N GLU A 64 -0.88 4.81 16.23
CA GLU A 64 -0.40 4.07 15.06
C GLU A 64 0.85 4.72 14.46
N LEU A 65 0.94 6.06 14.44
CA LEU A 65 2.11 6.77 13.96
C LEU A 65 3.38 6.42 14.75
N ALA A 66 3.30 6.49 16.08
CA ALA A 66 4.42 6.13 16.95
C ALA A 66 4.80 4.65 16.78
N TYR A 67 3.79 3.77 16.69
CA TYR A 67 3.99 2.34 16.48
C TYR A 67 4.67 2.04 15.13
N ALA A 68 4.11 2.56 14.03
CA ALA A 68 4.58 2.31 12.67
C ALA A 68 6.00 2.83 12.41
N VAL A 69 6.39 3.97 12.99
CA VAL A 69 7.68 4.61 12.72
C VAL A 69 8.77 4.22 13.74
N HIS A 70 8.42 4.05 15.02
CA HIS A 70 9.42 3.90 16.08
C HIS A 70 9.45 2.52 16.75
N SER A 71 8.36 1.75 16.72
CA SER A 71 8.34 0.43 17.37
C SER A 71 9.26 -0.57 16.65
N PRO A 72 9.98 -1.45 17.36
CA PRO A 72 10.71 -2.57 16.75
C PRO A 72 9.79 -3.74 16.35
N GLU A 73 8.54 -3.75 16.81
CA GLU A 73 7.60 -4.87 16.61
C GLU A 73 7.14 -5.05 15.16
N PRO A 74 6.65 -4.01 14.44
CA PRO A 74 6.12 -4.21 13.11
C PRO A 74 7.22 -4.40 12.07
N GLN A 75 6.87 -5.19 11.05
CA GLN A 75 7.72 -5.41 9.89
C GLN A 75 7.61 -4.21 8.95
N ARG A 76 8.75 -3.82 8.37
CA ARG A 76 8.84 -2.72 7.41
C ARG A 76 9.51 -3.26 6.15
N LEU A 77 8.69 -3.61 5.17
CA LEU A 77 9.14 -4.27 3.95
C LEU A 77 9.22 -3.26 2.80
N PRO A 78 10.13 -3.41 1.84
CA PRO A 78 10.10 -2.59 0.64
C PRO A 78 8.80 -2.81 -0.14
N LEU A 79 8.24 -1.74 -0.69
CA LEU A 79 7.02 -1.81 -1.50
C LEU A 79 7.25 -2.69 -2.73
N GLN A 80 6.49 -3.78 -2.84
CA GLN A 80 6.51 -4.71 -3.94
C GLN A 80 5.08 -5.07 -4.32
N ILE A 81 4.62 -4.65 -5.51
CA ILE A 81 3.22 -4.75 -5.91
C ILE A 81 2.68 -6.18 -5.77
N GLU A 82 3.42 -7.18 -6.24
CA GLU A 82 3.02 -8.58 -6.18
C GLU A 82 2.86 -9.10 -4.76
N ARG A 83 3.80 -8.76 -3.87
CA ARG A 83 3.74 -9.13 -2.45
C ARG A 83 2.56 -8.43 -1.79
N THR A 84 2.45 -7.11 -1.95
CA THR A 84 1.41 -6.29 -1.32
C THR A 84 0.00 -6.75 -1.73
N MET A 85 -0.26 -7.00 -3.01
CA MET A 85 -1.55 -7.50 -3.50
C MET A 85 -1.92 -8.89 -2.96
N ARG A 86 -0.95 -9.65 -2.46
CA ARG A 86 -1.14 -10.99 -1.87
C ARG A 86 -1.13 -10.98 -0.33
N THR A 87 -0.81 -9.86 0.31
CA THR A 87 -0.78 -9.76 1.77
C THR A 87 -2.15 -9.35 2.32
N ARG A 88 -2.70 -10.17 3.21
CA ARG A 88 -3.93 -9.84 3.96
C ARG A 88 -3.64 -8.80 5.03
N TYR A 89 -4.64 -8.02 5.43
CA TYR A 89 -4.52 -7.04 6.50
C TYR A 89 -5.60 -7.23 7.57
N LYS A 90 -5.41 -6.60 8.73
CA LYS A 90 -6.39 -6.55 9.83
C LYS A 90 -6.88 -5.12 9.99
N ILE A 91 -8.17 -4.95 10.26
CA ILE A 91 -8.82 -3.63 10.34
C ILE A 91 -9.02 -3.15 11.78
N ASP A 92 -8.86 -4.04 12.76
CA ASP A 92 -9.21 -3.86 14.17
C ASP A 92 -7.97 -3.89 15.11
N SER A 93 -6.77 -3.92 14.54
CA SER A 93 -5.51 -3.92 15.27
C SER A 93 -4.46 -3.09 14.55
N TYR A 94 -3.40 -2.66 15.25
CA TYR A 94 -2.23 -2.07 14.61
C TYR A 94 -1.65 -3.01 13.54
N GLN A 95 -1.17 -2.43 12.45
CA GLN A 95 -0.66 -3.22 11.34
C GLN A 95 0.64 -3.92 11.74
N GLN A 96 0.74 -5.21 11.43
CA GLN A 96 1.95 -6.00 11.71
C GLN A 96 3.02 -5.85 10.62
N THR A 97 2.60 -5.40 9.44
CA THR A 97 3.46 -5.17 8.28
C THR A 97 3.13 -3.81 7.68
N TYR A 98 4.15 -3.02 7.40
CA TYR A 98 4.07 -1.77 6.65
C TYR A 98 4.95 -1.89 5.41
N PHE A 99 4.49 -1.34 4.29
CA PHE A 99 5.30 -1.25 3.08
C PHE A 99 5.91 0.14 2.95
N VAL A 100 7.20 0.16 2.62
CA VAL A 100 8.02 1.36 2.54
C VAL A 100 8.34 1.65 1.07
N THR A 101 7.95 2.84 0.60
CA THR A 101 8.42 3.40 -0.66
C THR A 101 9.58 4.36 -0.42
N GLU A 102 10.49 4.51 -1.37
CA GLU A 102 11.62 5.44 -1.30
C GLU A 102 11.24 6.83 -1.82
N SER A 103 10.20 6.91 -2.67
CA SER A 103 9.62 8.18 -3.10
C SER A 103 8.18 8.04 -3.60
N PHE A 104 7.48 9.17 -3.80
CA PHE A 104 6.17 9.17 -4.45
C PHE A 104 6.26 8.84 -5.95
N GLU A 105 7.36 9.20 -6.60
CA GLU A 105 7.65 8.83 -7.99
C GLU A 105 7.80 7.32 -8.12
N GLN A 106 8.44 6.64 -7.16
CA GLN A 106 8.50 5.18 -7.13
C GLN A 106 7.10 4.57 -6.99
N LEU A 107 6.29 5.08 -6.05
CA LEU A 107 4.91 4.62 -5.86
C LEU A 107 4.11 4.76 -7.16
N PHE A 108 4.22 5.90 -7.83
CA PHE A 108 3.58 6.15 -9.13
C PHE A 108 4.10 5.23 -10.23
N ALA A 109 5.43 5.07 -10.35
CA ALA A 109 6.05 4.23 -11.37
C ALA A 109 5.65 2.75 -11.23
N LEU A 110 5.55 2.24 -10.00
CA LEU A 110 5.13 0.87 -9.72
C LEU A 110 3.65 0.63 -10.03
N THR A 111 2.84 1.68 -10.10
CA THR A 111 1.38 1.59 -10.21
C THR A 111 0.83 2.15 -11.53
N ALA A 112 1.71 2.70 -12.37
CA ALA A 112 1.41 3.11 -13.73
C ALA A 112 1.12 1.94 -14.72
N PRO A 113 1.77 0.76 -14.62
CA PRO A 113 1.52 -0.35 -15.54
C PRO A 113 0.09 -0.92 -15.43
N ASP A 114 -0.40 -1.54 -16.51
CA ASP A 114 -1.64 -2.31 -16.48
C ASP A 114 -1.48 -3.59 -15.65
N PHE A 115 -2.24 -3.70 -14.56
CA PHE A 115 -2.21 -4.85 -13.67
C PHE A 115 -3.00 -6.07 -14.17
N THR A 116 -3.66 -5.99 -15.32
CA THR A 116 -4.42 -7.12 -15.89
C THR A 116 -3.64 -8.43 -16.00
N PRO A 117 -2.44 -8.47 -16.62
CA PRO A 117 -1.63 -9.69 -16.63
C PRO A 117 -1.20 -10.12 -15.23
N LEU A 118 -1.00 -9.15 -14.32
CA LEU A 118 -0.59 -9.42 -12.95
C LEU A 118 -1.70 -10.13 -12.16
N TYR A 119 -2.95 -9.70 -12.26
CA TYR A 119 -4.08 -10.34 -11.57
C TYR A 119 -4.24 -11.82 -11.95
N ALA A 120 -3.94 -12.19 -13.20
CA ALA A 120 -3.99 -13.58 -13.65
C ALA A 120 -2.85 -14.43 -13.06
N CYS A 121 -1.65 -13.83 -12.91
CA CYS A 121 -0.51 -14.48 -12.28
C CYS A 121 -0.75 -14.68 -10.78
N LEU A 122 -1.10 -13.61 -10.06
CA LEU A 122 -1.22 -13.61 -8.60
C LEU A 122 -2.31 -14.57 -8.10
N ARG A 123 -3.36 -14.80 -8.89
CA ARG A 123 -4.42 -15.79 -8.56
C ARG A 123 -3.90 -17.21 -8.37
N LYS A 124 -2.77 -17.56 -8.99
CA LYS A 124 -2.17 -18.90 -8.92
C LYS A 124 -1.19 -19.05 -7.76
N LEU A 125 -0.86 -17.94 -7.09
CA LEU A 125 0.14 -17.89 -6.05
C LEU A 125 -0.51 -17.85 -4.67
N PRO A 126 0.13 -18.39 -3.63
CA PRO A 126 -0.43 -18.39 -2.29
C PRO A 126 -0.53 -16.96 -1.73
N GLU A 127 -1.51 -16.71 -0.87
CA GLU A 127 -1.61 -15.45 -0.14
C GLU A 127 -0.71 -15.46 1.10
N PHE A 128 -0.39 -14.27 1.58
CA PHE A 128 0.36 -14.06 2.82
C PHE A 128 -0.58 -13.56 3.91
N ALA A 129 -0.41 -14.08 5.13
CA ALA A 129 -1.03 -13.51 6.31
C ALA A 129 -0.45 -12.10 6.60
N ALA A 130 -1.15 -11.30 7.41
CA ALA A 130 -0.77 -9.93 7.73
C ALA A 130 0.59 -9.81 8.44
N ASP A 131 1.03 -10.90 9.06
CA ASP A 131 2.22 -11.05 9.88
C ASP A 131 3.31 -11.89 9.21
N ALA A 132 3.07 -12.37 7.98
CA ALA A 132 4.03 -13.15 7.24
C ALA A 132 5.28 -12.34 6.93
N ARG A 133 6.44 -12.93 7.21
CA ARG A 133 7.75 -12.39 6.83
C ARG A 133 8.08 -12.65 5.35
#